data_AF-A0A1L8TLM5-F1
#
_entry.id   AF-A0A1L8TLM5-F1
#
_cell.length_a   1.000
_cell.length_b   1.000
_cell.length_c   1.000
_cell.angle_alpha   90.00
_cell.angle_beta   90.00
_cell.angle_gamma   90.00
#
_symmetry.space_group_name_H-M   'P 1'
#
loop_
_entity.id
_entity.type
_entity.pdbx_description
1 polymer ?
#
loop_
_entity_poly.entity_id
_entity_poly.type
_entity_poly.pdbx_seq_one_letter_code
_entity_poly.pdbx_strand_id
1 'polypeptide(L)' 'MQKKRIKELIQRYGYCEVKKYRQWDNRHYSAIADGVAVVVDLRTCELFEWNSNTKKLVQR' A
#
# COMPACT_ATOMS: atom_id res chain seq x y z
N MET A 1 12.75 6.93 -7.30
CA MET A 1 12.68 5.49 -7.68
C MET A 1 11.71 4.67 -6.83
N GLN A 2 11.75 4.72 -5.49
CA GLN A 2 10.86 3.91 -4.64
C GLN A 2 9.36 4.21 -4.82
N LYS A 3 8.94 5.48 -4.94
CA LYS A 3 7.52 5.85 -5.16
C LYS A 3 6.93 5.25 -6.44
N LYS A 4 7.71 5.16 -7.52
CA LYS A 4 7.27 4.54 -8.78
C LYS A 4 7.01 3.05 -8.58
N ARG A 5 7.97 2.35 -7.95
CA ARG A 5 7.85 0.92 -7.61
C ARG A 5 6.65 0.64 -6.68
N ILE A 6 6.43 1.48 -5.68
CA ILE A 6 5.25 1.40 -4.77
C ILE A 6 3.96 1.56 -5.58
N LYS A 7 3.89 2.59 -6.42
CA LYS A 7 2.72 2.84 -7.27
C LYS A 7 2.44 1.67 -8.21
N GLU A 8 3.45 1.18 -8.92
CA GLU A 8 3.32 0.03 -9.83
C GLU A 8 2.85 -1.22 -9.09
N LEU A 9 3.35 -1.45 -7.87
CA LEU A 9 2.92 -2.58 -7.06
C LEU A 9 1.46 -2.46 -6.65
N ILE A 10 1.05 -1.30 -6.11
CA ILE A 10 -0.34 -1.04 -5.74
C ILE A 10 -1.26 -1.18 -6.97
N GLN A 11 -0.85 -0.68 -8.14
CA GLN A 11 -1.64 -0.78 -9.36
C GLN A 11 -1.83 -2.23 -9.85
N ARG A 12 -0.91 -3.16 -9.53
CA ARG A 12 -1.09 -4.60 -9.84
C ARG A 12 -2.24 -5.24 -9.06
N TYR A 13 -2.61 -4.67 -7.91
CA TYR A 13 -3.77 -5.12 -7.12
C TYR A 13 -5.08 -4.46 -7.55
N GLY A 14 -5.10 -3.78 -8.70
CA GLY A 14 -6.31 -3.22 -9.31
C GLY A 14 -6.64 -1.78 -8.90
N TYR A 15 -5.79 -1.11 -8.13
CA TYR A 15 -6.00 0.29 -7.78
C TYR A 15 -5.51 1.24 -8.87
N CYS A 16 -6.20 2.36 -9.06
CA CYS A 16 -5.88 3.34 -10.08
C CYS A 16 -5.13 4.55 -9.51
N GLU A 17 -5.73 5.21 -8.51
CA GLU A 17 -5.19 6.41 -7.89
C GLU A 17 -4.39 6.07 -6.64
N VAL A 18 -3.17 6.59 -6.53
CA VAL A 18 -2.32 6.39 -5.36
C VAL A 18 -1.72 7.71 -4.89
N LYS A 19 -2.05 8.11 -3.66
CA LYS A 19 -1.66 9.39 -3.05
C LYS A 19 -1.18 9.21 -1.60
N LYS A 20 -0.66 10.29 -1.01
CA LYS A 20 -0.24 10.36 0.42
C LYS A 20 0.70 9.23 0.86
N TYR A 21 1.79 9.04 0.11
CA TYR A 21 2.85 8.08 0.44
C TYR A 21 3.55 8.46 1.75
N ARG A 22 3.75 7.48 2.64
CA ARG A 22 4.51 7.63 3.88
C ARG A 22 5.34 6.38 4.14
N GLN A 23 6.62 6.56 4.40
CA GLN A 23 7.51 5.48 4.84
C GLN A 23 7.29 5.21 6.33
N TRP A 24 7.22 3.93 6.70
CA TRP A 24 7.16 3.52 8.11
C TRP A 24 8.54 3.07 8.58
N ASP A 25 9.20 2.23 7.78
CA ASP A 25 10.55 1.76 8.00
C ASP A 25 11.24 1.48 6.65
N ASN A 26 12.36 0.77 6.65
CA ASN A 26 13.14 0.51 5.43
C ASN A 26 12.46 -0.44 4.43
N ARG A 27 11.39 -1.14 4.81
CA ARG A 27 10.64 -2.07 3.95
C ARG A 27 9.17 -1.70 3.76
N HIS A 28 8.53 -1.09 4.76
CA HIS A 28 7.10 -0.80 4.72
C HIS A 28 6.78 0.64 4.32
N TYR A 29 5.84 0.77 3.40
CA TYR A 29 5.31 2.05 2.96
C TYR A 29 3.79 2.04 2.97
N SER A 30 3.18 3.08 3.51
CA SER A 30 1.75 3.29 3.40
C SER A 30 1.39 4.29 2.31
N ALA A 31 0.24 4.11 1.69
CA ALA A 31 -0.36 5.06 0.76
C ALA A 31 -1.89 5.03 0.87
N ILE A 32 -2.56 6.01 0.26
CA ILE A 32 -4.00 5.98 0.04
C ILE A 32 -4.24 5.59 -1.42
N ALA A 33 -4.82 4.42 -1.63
CA ALA A 33 -5.15 3.85 -2.93
C ALA A 33 -6.68 3.85 -3.12
N ASP A 34 -7.19 4.60 -4.10
CA ASP A 34 -8.64 4.78 -4.35
C ASP A 34 -9.48 5.09 -3.09
N GLY A 35 -8.90 5.85 -2.16
CA GLY A 35 -9.54 6.21 -0.89
C GLY A 35 -9.33 5.21 0.26
N VAL A 36 -8.75 4.05 0.00
CA VAL A 36 -8.40 3.02 1.00
C VAL A 36 -6.96 3.20 1.47
N ALA A 37 -6.72 3.10 2.77
CA ALA A 37 -5.36 3.09 3.29
C ALA A 37 -4.74 1.70 3.06
N VAL A 38 -3.59 1.68 2.39
CA VAL A 38 -2.84 0.45 2.09
C VAL A 38 -1.42 0.55 2.64
N VAL A 39 -0.86 -0.59 3.02
CA VAL A 39 0.55 -0.76 3.39
C VAL A 39 1.15 -1.79 2.45
N VAL A 40 2.34 -1.52 1.96
CA VAL A 40 3.08 -2.42 1.07
C VAL A 40 4.45 -2.75 1.66
N ASP A 41 4.80 -4.04 1.62
CA ASP A 41 6.14 -4.52 1.95
C ASP A 41 6.96 -4.64 0.66
N LEU A 42 8.02 -3.83 0.54
CA LEU A 42 8.89 -3.80 -0.63
C LEU A 42 9.81 -5.02 -0.78
N ARG A 43 9.96 -5.83 0.26
CA ARG A 43 10.73 -7.07 0.26
C ARG A 43 9.89 -8.22 -0.26
N THR A 44 8.67 -8.39 0.25
CA THR A 44 7.79 -9.51 -0.15
C THR A 44 6.89 -9.17 -1.34
N CYS A 45 6.78 -7.89 -1.69
CA CYS A 45 5.85 -7.39 -2.71
C CYS A 45 4.36 -7.59 -2.36
N GLU A 46 4.05 -7.77 -1.07
CA GLU A 46 2.69 -7.94 -0.57
C GLU A 46 2.02 -6.59 -0.30
N LEU A 47 0.70 -6.56 -0.47
CA LEU A 47 -0.15 -5.41 -0.16
C LEU A 47 -1.14 -5.79 0.95
N PHE A 48 -1.26 -4.89 1.91
CA PHE A 48 -2.17 -5.00 3.04
C PHE A 48 -3.13 -3.82 3.03
N GLU A 49 -4.42 -4.11 3.04
CA GLU A 49 -5.47 -3.11 3.15
C GLU A 49 -5.87 -2.86 4.60
N TRP A 50 -6.08 -1.60 4.94
CA TRP A 50 -6.71 -1.25 6.19
C TRP A 50 -8.21 -1.54 6.14
N ASN A 51 -8.64 -2.52 6.94
CA ASN A 51 -10.05 -2.81 7.12
C ASN A 51 -10.61 -1.97 8.29
N SER A 52 -11.45 -1.00 7.94
CA SER A 52 -12.06 -0.08 8.91
C SER A 52 -13.04 -0.74 9.89
N ASN A 53 -13.60 -1.90 9.55
CA ASN A 53 -14.55 -2.64 10.41
C ASN A 53 -13.80 -3.42 11.49
N THR A 54 -12.75 -4.14 11.10
CA THR A 54 -11.97 -4.98 12.03
C THR A 54 -10.77 -4.25 12.66
N LYS A 55 -10.48 -3.02 12.21
CA LYS A 55 -9.32 -2.21 12.63
C LYS A 55 -8.00 -2.97 12.45
N LYS A 56 -7.90 -3.75 11.38
CA LYS A 56 -6.74 -4.60 11.08
C LYS A 56 -6.29 -4.42 9.63
N LEU A 57 -5.01 -4.69 9.40
CA LEU A 57 -4.46 -4.88 8.07
C LEU A 57 -4.83 -6.27 7.57
N VAL A 58 -5.37 -6.37 6.36
CA VAL A 58 -5.75 -7.61 5.71
C VAL A 58 -4.96 -7.73 4.42
N GLN A 59 -4.31 -8.87 4.21
CA GLN A 59 -3.57 -9.12 2.97
C GLN A 59 -4.53 -9.22 1.79
N ARG A 60 -4.17 -8.58 0.67
CA ARG A 60 -4.94 -8.61 -0.58
C ARG A 60 -4.32 -9.54 -1.61
#